data_AF-A0AAE1Q3Z7-F1
#
_entry.id   AF-A0AAE1Q3Z7-F1
#
_cell.length_a   1.000
_cell.length_b   1.000
_cell.length_c   1.000
_cell.angle_alpha   90.00
_cell.angle_beta   90.00
_cell.angle_gamma   90.00
#
_symmetry.space_group_name_H-M   'P 1'
#
loop_
_entity.id
_entity.type
_entity.pdbx_description
1 polymer ?
#
loop_
_entity_poly.entity_id
_entity_poly.type
_entity_poly.pdbx_seq_one_letter_code
_entity_poly.pdbx_strand_id
1 'polypeptide(L)'
;MVNKKGKVTGVTRQKEEEERKENVTTDEEMDLCGKCEHVVKDGQRGLECGLCFTWFHAGCEKVNKEEYDSIKVIGKKAQWFCRDCTGKFSNLQVANTKLKEENILLKVENQKLKDRIGNEEEY
;
A
#
# COMPACT_ATOMS: atom_id res chain seq x y z
N MET A 1 22.08 -64.74 -31.15
CA MET A 1 22.16 -64.12 -32.49
C MET A 1 20.98 -63.16 -32.66
N VAL A 2 21.29 -61.96 -33.13
CA VAL A 2 20.43 -60.90 -33.70
C VAL A 2 19.46 -60.10 -32.80
N ASN A 3 19.93 -58.89 -32.46
CA ASN A 3 19.16 -57.68 -32.09
C ASN A 3 18.11 -57.29 -33.15
N LYS A 4 17.04 -56.59 -32.74
CA LYS A 4 16.52 -55.45 -33.50
C LYS A 4 15.89 -54.38 -32.59
N LYS A 5 16.41 -53.17 -32.75
CA LYS A 5 16.07 -51.91 -32.08
C LYS A 5 14.91 -51.21 -32.80
N GLY A 6 14.15 -50.43 -32.02
CA GLY A 6 13.70 -49.09 -32.41
C GLY A 6 12.28 -48.97 -32.96
N LYS A 7 11.47 -48.08 -32.35
CA LYS A 7 11.19 -46.76 -32.92
C LYS A 7 10.48 -45.87 -31.88
N VAL A 8 11.17 -44.82 -31.44
CA VAL A 8 10.60 -43.69 -30.71
C VAL A 8 9.98 -42.76 -31.77
N THR A 9 8.72 -42.36 -31.61
CA THR A 9 8.14 -41.26 -32.39
C THR A 9 7.55 -40.24 -31.42
N GLY A 10 8.32 -39.19 -31.16
CA GLY A 10 7.82 -37.94 -30.61
C GLY A 10 7.01 -37.21 -31.66
N VAL A 11 5.73 -36.99 -31.38
CA VAL A 11 4.88 -36.02 -32.07
C VAL A 11 3.85 -35.58 -31.04
N THR A 12 4.00 -34.35 -30.54
CA THR A 12 2.96 -33.38 -30.14
C THR A 12 3.55 -32.44 -29.07
N ARG A 13 4.40 -31.52 -29.50
CA ARG A 13 4.88 -30.38 -28.68
C ARG A 13 4.72 -29.06 -29.45
N GLN A 14 3.63 -28.95 -30.22
CA GLN A 14 3.34 -27.78 -31.07
C GLN A 14 1.83 -27.50 -31.19
N LYS A 15 1.00 -27.90 -30.21
CA LYS A 15 -0.45 -27.59 -30.21
C LYS A 15 -0.97 -26.95 -28.92
N GLU A 16 -0.11 -26.65 -27.95
CA GLU A 16 -0.53 -26.08 -26.65
C GLU A 16 -0.20 -24.58 -26.51
N GLU A 17 0.43 -23.96 -27.51
CA GLU A 17 0.90 -22.55 -27.42
C GLU A 17 -0.03 -21.52 -28.07
N GLU A 18 -1.08 -21.94 -28.78
CA GLU A 18 -2.01 -21.03 -29.46
C GLU A 18 -3.32 -20.75 -28.70
N GLU A 19 -3.66 -21.51 -27.65
CA GLU A 19 -4.89 -21.32 -26.87
C GLU A 19 -4.77 -20.36 -25.67
N ARG A 20 -3.63 -19.67 -25.50
CA ARG A 20 -3.44 -18.70 -24.41
C ARG A 20 -3.73 -17.24 -24.80
N LYS A 21 -4.29 -17.01 -25.98
CA LYS A 21 -4.61 -15.68 -26.50
C LYS A 21 -6.07 -15.57 -26.87
N GLU A 22 -6.96 -15.84 -25.93
CA GLU A 22 -8.33 -15.35 -25.96
C GLU A 22 -8.99 -15.68 -24.62
N ASN A 23 -8.97 -14.71 -23.70
CA ASN A 23 -10.14 -14.58 -22.83
C ASN A 23 -10.23 -13.16 -22.28
N VAL A 24 -11.18 -12.44 -22.86
CA VAL A 24 -12.11 -11.53 -22.19
C VAL A 24 -11.56 -10.17 -21.78
N THR A 25 -11.81 -9.23 -22.68
CA THR A 25 -12.11 -7.84 -22.35
C THR A 25 -13.44 -7.78 -21.60
N THR A 26 -13.37 -7.71 -20.28
CA THR A 26 -14.36 -7.02 -19.45
C THR A 26 -13.60 -5.90 -18.74
N ASP A 27 -14.14 -4.68 -18.73
CA ASP A 27 -13.64 -3.56 -17.91
C ASP A 27 -13.86 -3.88 -16.42
N GLU A 28 -13.24 -4.96 -15.94
CA GLU A 28 -13.14 -5.27 -14.53
C GLU A 28 -12.03 -4.37 -13.98
N GLU A 29 -12.37 -3.55 -12.99
CA GLU A 29 -11.39 -2.76 -12.23
C GLU A 29 -10.36 -3.73 -11.65
N MET A 30 -9.20 -3.82 -12.31
CA MET A 30 -8.10 -4.65 -11.86
C MET A 30 -7.44 -3.98 -10.65
N ASP A 31 -7.26 -4.75 -9.58
CA ASP A 31 -6.49 -4.31 -8.41
C ASP A 31 -5.00 -4.19 -8.77
N LEU A 32 -4.58 -3.02 -9.23
CA LEU A 32 -3.19 -2.74 -9.58
C LEU A 32 -2.35 -2.47 -8.33
N CYS A 33 -1.15 -3.03 -8.31
CA CYS A 33 -0.16 -2.73 -7.28
C CYS A 33 0.27 -1.27 -7.40
N GLY A 34 0.07 -0.47 -6.36
CA GLY A 34 0.45 0.95 -6.32
C GLY A 34 1.95 1.25 -6.39
N LYS A 35 2.79 0.25 -6.68
CA LYS A 35 4.25 0.39 -6.74
C LYS A 35 4.90 -0.20 -7.98
N CYS A 36 4.47 -1.38 -8.42
CA CYS A 36 4.97 -1.97 -9.66
C CYS A 36 3.96 -1.87 -10.80
N GLU A 37 2.74 -1.38 -10.55
CA GLU A 37 1.66 -1.20 -11.53
C GLU A 37 1.19 -2.51 -12.19
N HIS A 38 1.62 -3.66 -11.68
CA HIS A 38 1.13 -4.97 -12.11
C HIS A 38 -0.07 -5.39 -11.25
N VAL A 39 -0.98 -6.17 -11.84
CA VAL A 39 -2.17 -6.72 -11.16
C VAL A 39 -1.77 -7.54 -9.93
N VAL A 40 -2.42 -7.26 -8.81
CA VAL A 40 -2.41 -8.08 -7.59
C VAL A 40 -3.49 -9.13 -7.74
N LYS A 41 -3.09 -10.36 -8.08
CA LYS A 41 -4.02 -11.46 -8.35
C LYS A 41 -4.44 -12.16 -7.06
N ASP A 42 -5.64 -12.73 -7.08
CA ASP A 42 -6.08 -13.67 -6.05
C ASP A 42 -5.05 -14.78 -5.81
N GLY A 43 -4.81 -15.08 -4.53
CA GLY A 43 -3.81 -16.06 -4.10
C GLY A 43 -2.37 -15.52 -4.03
N GLN A 44 -2.09 -14.31 -4.53
CA GLN A 44 -0.82 -13.63 -4.23
C GLN A 44 -0.84 -13.05 -2.82
N ARG A 45 0.36 -12.72 -2.29
CA ARG A 45 0.48 -11.95 -1.04
C ARG A 45 0.18 -10.47 -1.31
N GLY A 46 -1.11 -10.16 -1.48
CA GLY A 46 -1.63 -8.81 -1.65
C GLY A 46 -2.07 -8.20 -0.31
N LEU A 47 -1.79 -6.92 -0.12
CA LEU A 47 -2.26 -6.12 1.00
C LEU A 47 -2.90 -4.83 0.49
N GLU A 48 -4.09 -4.51 0.99
CA GLU A 48 -4.75 -3.23 0.77
C GLU A 48 -4.32 -2.24 1.86
N CYS A 49 -3.91 -1.04 1.46
CA CYS A 49 -3.58 0.02 2.42
C CYS A 49 -4.85 0.59 3.05
N GLY A 50 -4.95 0.57 4.39
CA GLY A 50 -6.11 1.10 5.13
C GLY A 50 -6.28 2.62 5.09
N LEU A 51 -5.38 3.36 4.42
CA LEU A 51 -5.46 4.83 4.28
C LEU A 51 -5.74 5.27 2.84
N CYS A 52 -5.02 4.73 1.86
CA CYS A 52 -5.18 5.12 0.44
C CYS A 52 -5.98 4.11 -0.38
N PHE A 53 -6.41 3.00 0.21
CA PHE A 53 -7.21 1.94 -0.42
C PHE A 53 -6.58 1.33 -1.68
N THR A 54 -5.26 1.50 -1.83
CA THR A 54 -4.50 0.92 -2.95
C THR A 54 -3.96 -0.44 -2.54
N TRP A 55 -4.03 -1.40 -3.46
CA TRP A 55 -3.42 -2.72 -3.30
C TRP A 55 -1.92 -2.68 -3.55
N PHE A 56 -1.20 -3.54 -2.84
CA PHE A 56 0.24 -3.72 -3.00
C PHE A 56 0.61 -5.20 -2.90
N HIS A 57 1.55 -5.65 -3.73
CA HIS A 57 2.25 -6.90 -3.43
C HIS A 57 3.09 -6.71 -2.17
N ALA A 58 3.00 -7.65 -1.23
CA ALA A 58 3.81 -7.67 -0.01
C ALA A 58 5.31 -7.49 -0.31
N GLY A 59 5.81 -8.15 -1.36
CA GLY A 59 7.20 -8.02 -1.81
C GLY A 59 7.57 -6.60 -2.29
N CYS A 60 6.69 -5.93 -3.04
CA CYS A 60 6.90 -4.53 -3.44
C CYS A 60 6.98 -3.62 -2.21
N GLU A 61 6.22 -3.96 -1.17
CA GLU A 61 6.25 -3.28 0.12
C GLU A 61 7.28 -3.81 1.14
N LYS A 62 8.17 -4.72 0.70
CA LYS A 62 9.16 -5.41 1.55
C LYS A 62 8.57 -6.01 2.83
N VAL A 63 7.29 -6.39 2.78
CA VAL A 63 6.62 -7.15 3.84
C VAL A 63 7.02 -8.61 3.65
N ASN A 64 7.68 -9.18 4.64
CA ASN A 64 8.12 -10.58 4.61
C ASN A 64 6.93 -11.53 4.86
N LYS A 65 7.19 -12.84 4.81
CA LYS A 65 6.13 -13.83 4.90
C LYS A 65 5.51 -13.85 6.30
N GLU A 66 6.34 -13.77 7.33
CA GLU A 66 5.95 -13.83 8.73
C GLU A 66 5.08 -12.63 9.12
N GLU A 67 5.45 -11.43 8.65
CA GLU A 67 4.67 -10.19 8.82
C GLU A 67 3.32 -10.30 8.11
N TYR A 68 3.31 -10.74 6.85
CA TYR A 68 2.09 -10.93 6.07
C TYR A 68 1.14 -11.93 6.74
N ASP A 69 1.66 -13.08 7.16
CA ASP A 69 0.90 -14.13 7.83
C ASP A 69 0.31 -13.61 9.15
N SER A 70 1.07 -12.81 9.90
CA SER A 70 0.59 -12.17 11.14
C SER A 70 -0.59 -11.21 10.88
N ILE A 71 -0.47 -10.35 9.86
CA ILE A 71 -1.56 -9.44 9.46
C ILE A 71 -2.80 -10.25 9.06
N LYS A 72 -2.62 -11.31 8.26
CA LYS A 72 -3.70 -12.18 7.80
C LYS A 72 -4.41 -12.89 8.96
N VAL A 73 -3.67 -13.37 9.96
CA VAL A 73 -4.22 -14.03 11.15
C VAL A 73 -5.05 -13.05 11.99
N ILE A 74 -4.57 -11.82 12.17
CA ILE A 74 -5.31 -10.78 12.91
C ILE A 74 -6.56 -10.34 12.11
N GLY A 75 -6.46 -10.36 10.78
CA GLY A 75 -7.54 -10.02 9.86
C GLY A 75 -8.03 -8.59 10.06
N LYS A 76 -9.35 -8.41 10.12
CA LYS A 76 -10.01 -7.08 10.25
C LYS A 76 -9.67 -6.31 11.53
N LYS A 77 -9.01 -6.94 12.51
CA LYS A 77 -8.56 -6.27 13.74
C LYS A 77 -7.24 -5.50 13.56
N ALA A 78 -6.54 -5.71 12.44
CA ALA A 78 -5.34 -4.96 12.09
C ALA A 78 -5.57 -4.24 10.76
N GLN A 79 -5.10 -3.00 10.70
CA GLN A 79 -4.94 -2.29 9.43
C GLN A 79 -3.46 -2.23 9.10
N TRP A 80 -3.15 -2.46 7.83
CA TRP A 80 -1.82 -2.26 7.29
C TRP A 80 -1.81 -0.96 6.47
N PHE A 81 -0.71 -0.21 6.55
CA PHE A 81 -0.52 1.03 5.79
C PHE A 81 0.73 0.88 4.93
N CYS A 82 0.65 1.32 3.67
CA CYS A 82 1.82 1.37 2.80
C CYS A 82 2.87 2.36 3.34
N ARG A 83 4.11 2.24 2.89
CA ARG A 83 5.21 3.10 3.34
C ARG A 83 4.97 4.58 3.10
N ASP A 84 4.37 4.92 1.95
CA ASP A 84 4.09 6.31 1.62
C ASP A 84 3.09 6.93 2.59
N CYS A 85 2.04 6.17 2.94
CA CYS A 85 1.05 6.60 3.94
C CYS A 85 1.66 6.70 5.34
N THR A 86 2.49 5.73 5.73
CA THR A 86 3.20 5.72 7.02
C THR A 86 4.12 6.95 7.14
N GLY A 87 4.87 7.26 6.08
CA GLY A 87 5.75 8.44 6.03
C GLY A 87 4.98 9.75 6.09
N LYS A 88 3.91 9.88 5.29
CA LYS A 88 3.03 11.07 5.30
C LYS A 88 2.42 11.31 6.67
N PHE A 89 1.92 10.25 7.33
CA PHE A 89 1.34 10.36 8.67
C PHE A 89 2.37 10.87 9.70
N SER A 90 3.59 10.33 9.66
CA SER A 90 4.68 10.73 10.55
C SER A 90 5.03 12.21 10.37
N ASN A 91 5.12 12.68 9.13
CA ASN A 91 5.38 14.09 8.81
C ASN A 91 4.23 15.01 9.27
N LEU A 92 2.99 14.61 9.02
CA LEU A 92 1.81 15.35 9.46
C LEU A 92 1.73 15.45 10.98
N GLN A 93 2.11 14.39 11.70
CA GLN A 93 2.14 14.40 13.16
C GLN A 93 3.17 15.41 13.68
N VAL A 94 4.39 15.43 13.11
CA VAL A 94 5.43 16.40 13.48
C VAL A 94 4.99 17.84 13.19
N ALA A 95 4.44 18.10 12.01
CA ALA A 95 3.95 19.42 11.63
C ALA A 95 2.82 19.90 12.56
N ASN A 96 1.87 19.01 12.88
CA ASN A 96 0.79 19.32 13.81
C ASN A 96 1.28 19.64 15.22
N THR A 97 2.29 18.94 15.73
CA THR A 97 2.88 19.25 17.03
C THR A 97 3.49 20.64 17.05
N LYS A 98 4.30 20.99 16.03
CA LYS A 98 4.89 22.33 15.92
C LYS A 98 3.84 23.42 15.82
N LEU A 99 2.83 23.23 14.97
CA LEU A 99 1.73 24.17 14.85
C LEU A 99 0.96 24.36 16.16
N LYS A 100 0.78 23.29 16.96
CA LYS A 100 0.16 23.40 18.28
C LYS A 100 1.00 24.23 19.25
N GLU A 101 2.31 24.03 19.26
CA GLU A 101 3.24 24.80 20.10
C GLU A 101 3.23 26.28 19.72
N GLU A 102 3.35 26.60 18.43
CA GLU A 102 3.27 27.97 17.92
C GLU A 102 1.91 28.61 18.24
N ASN A 103 0.81 27.87 18.11
CA ASN A 103 -0.53 28.36 18.43
C ASN A 103 -0.67 28.70 19.93
N ILE A 104 -0.04 27.93 20.82
CA ILE A 104 0.00 28.23 22.26
C ILE A 104 0.76 29.54 22.51
N LEU A 105 1.94 29.71 21.91
CA LEU A 105 2.75 30.92 22.08
C LEU A 105 2.00 32.16 21.58
N LEU A 106 1.42 32.08 20.38
CA LEU A 106 0.63 33.17 19.80
C LEU A 106 -0.61 33.51 20.65
N LYS A 107 -1.25 32.52 21.28
CA LYS A 107 -2.36 32.77 22.21
C LYS A 107 -1.91 33.53 23.46
N VAL A 108 -0.75 33.17 24.02
CA VAL A 108 -0.17 33.87 25.18
C VAL A 108 0.17 35.31 24.82
N GLU A 109 0.80 35.53 23.66
CA GLU A 109 1.13 36.88 23.19
C GLU A 109 -0.11 37.73 22.94
N ASN A 110 -1.11 37.17 22.24
CA ASN A 110 -2.39 37.85 22.03
C ASN A 110 -3.08 38.23 23.33
N GLN A 111 -3.02 37.39 24.37
CA GLN A 111 -3.61 37.73 25.66
C GLN A 111 -2.89 38.92 26.30
N LYS A 112 -1.55 38.92 26.31
CA LYS A 112 -0.75 40.04 26.84
C LYS A 112 -1.04 41.35 26.12
N LEU A 113 -1.22 41.32 24.81
CA LEU A 113 -1.57 42.50 24.02
C LEU A 113 -2.97 43.01 24.36
N LYS A 114 -3.95 42.12 24.53
CA LYS A 114 -5.31 42.49 24.95
C LYS A 114 -5.31 43.15 26.33
N ASP A 115 -4.55 42.59 27.28
CA ASP A 115 -4.44 43.15 28.63
C ASP A 115 -3.83 44.57 28.60
N ARG A 116 -2.83 44.81 27.74
CA ARG A 116 -2.23 46.14 27.56
C ARG A 116 -3.21 47.15 26.98
N ILE A 117 -3.94 46.79 25.92
CA ILE A 117 -4.92 47.69 25.29
C ILE A 117 -6.04 48.04 26.27
N GLY A 118 -6.57 47.05 27.01
CA GLY A 118 -7.62 47.30 28.01
C GLY A 118 -7.19 48.28 29.11
N ASN A 119 -5.92 48.25 29.51
CA ASN A 119 -5.39 49.18 30.51
C ASN A 119 -5.13 50.60 29.95
N GLU A 120 -4.94 50.74 28.65
CA GLU A 120 -4.75 52.04 27.99
C GLU A 120 -6.07 52.78 27.72
N GLU A 121 -7.22 52.07 27.69
CA GLU A 121 -8.56 52.64 27.51
C GLU A 121 -9.21 53.13 28.82
N GLU A 122 -8.61 52.87 29.99
CA GLU A 122 -9.10 53.30 31.31
C GLU A 122 -8.55 54.67 31.79
N TYR A 123 -7.75 55.37 30.96
CA TYR A 123 -7.20 56.70 31.22
C TYR A 123 -7.69 57.74 30.21
#